data_AF-A0AA41G0E9-F1
#
_entry.id   AF-A0AA41G0E9-F1
#
_cell.length_a   1.000
_cell.length_b   1.000
_cell.length_c   1.000
_cell.angle_alpha   90.00
_cell.angle_beta   90.00
_cell.angle_gamma   90.00
#
_symmetry.space_group_name_H-M   'P 1'
#
loop_
_entity.id
_entity.type
_entity.pdbx_description
1 polymer ?
#
loop_
_entity_poly.entity_id
_entity_poly.type
_entity_poly.pdbx_seq_one_letter_code
_entity_poly.pdbx_strand_id
1 'polypeptide(L)'
;MNRTFMRTLLVEESFAYGFTIAFWGSGLLLIEEFGLLQTASILAYATGTITGFGLLALAAFGSPVETVDADASPSYHVLAAVHYLAALVPIGVTHYVVAAPLGKHVTLFLSGALVAVCYNVFAALEEGVSVLLRRAEKRSADGG
;
A
#
# COMPACT_ATOMS: atom_id res chain seq x y z
N MET A 1 13.79 -28.71 1.84
CA MET A 1 13.11 -27.44 2.15
C MET A 1 11.63 -27.71 2.38
N ASN A 2 11.07 -27.35 3.53
CA ASN A 2 9.68 -27.64 3.88
C ASN A 2 8.74 -26.68 3.14
N ARG A 3 7.99 -27.19 2.14
CA ARG A 3 7.07 -26.38 1.31
C ARG A 3 5.95 -25.75 2.12
N THR A 4 5.47 -26.43 3.17
CA THR A 4 4.41 -25.91 4.04
C THR A 4 4.90 -24.69 4.81
N PHE A 5 6.09 -24.79 5.41
CA PHE A 5 6.71 -23.66 6.10
C PHE A 5 6.92 -22.45 5.18
N MET A 6 7.38 -22.65 3.94
CA MET A 6 7.54 -21.56 2.97
C MET A 6 6.23 -20.91 2.54
N ARG A 7 5.15 -21.67 2.43
CA ARG A 7 3.82 -21.10 2.13
C ARG A 7 3.31 -20.24 3.27
N THR A 8 3.44 -20.71 4.52
CA THR A 8 3.05 -19.94 5.70
C THR A 8 3.85 -18.64 5.80
N LEU A 9 5.18 -18.74 5.69
CA LEU A 9 6.06 -17.57 5.80
C LEU A 9 5.76 -16.52 4.72
N LEU A 10 5.55 -16.93 3.47
CA LEU A 10 5.22 -16.00 2.39
C LEU A 10 3.85 -15.33 2.59
N VAL A 11 2.85 -16.03 3.13
CA VAL A 11 1.51 -15.46 3.36
C VAL A 11 1.53 -14.50 4.54
N GLU A 12 2.15 -14.86 5.65
CA GLU A 12 2.17 -14.02 6.86
C GLU A 12 2.96 -12.72 6.66
N GLU A 13 4.09 -12.77 5.95
CA GLU A 13 4.98 -11.61 5.79
C GLU A 13 4.61 -10.71 4.61
N SER A 14 3.83 -11.22 3.65
CA SER A 14 3.54 -10.53 2.37
C SER A 14 3.01 -9.10 2.55
N PHE A 15 1.99 -8.92 3.39
CA PHE A 15 1.35 -7.62 3.61
C PHE A 15 2.30 -6.62 4.28
N ALA A 16 3.03 -7.06 5.30
CA ALA A 16 3.98 -6.20 5.99
C ALA A 16 5.12 -5.76 5.04
N TYR A 17 5.55 -6.66 4.16
CA TYR A 17 6.66 -6.40 3.24
C TYR A 17 6.27 -5.44 2.10
N GLY A 18 5.12 -5.65 1.44
CA GLY A 18 4.64 -4.73 0.39
C GLY A 18 4.48 -3.30 0.89
N PHE A 19 3.88 -3.15 2.08
CA PHE A 19 3.74 -1.87 2.77
C PHE A 19 5.11 -1.23 3.05
N THR A 20 6.03 -2.04 3.59
CA THR A 20 7.39 -1.59 3.91
C THR A 20 8.13 -1.11 2.67
N ILE A 21 8.07 -1.85 1.55
CA ILE A 21 8.72 -1.43 0.29
C ILE A 21 8.14 -0.10 -0.21
N ALA A 22 6.82 0.05 -0.22
CA ALA A 22 6.19 1.29 -0.69
C ALA A 22 6.67 2.51 0.10
N PHE A 23 6.66 2.42 1.44
CA PHE A 23 7.05 3.53 2.31
C PHE A 23 8.55 3.81 2.31
N TRP A 24 9.39 2.77 2.42
CA TRP A 24 10.84 2.95 2.44
C TRP A 24 11.40 3.28 1.06
N GLY A 25 10.90 2.64 0.00
CA GLY A 25 11.31 2.94 -1.37
C GLY A 25 10.99 4.38 -1.76
N SER A 26 9.80 4.86 -1.40
CA SER A 26 9.44 6.28 -1.59
C SER A 26 10.26 7.20 -0.71
N GLY A 27 10.52 6.81 0.55
CA GLY A 27 11.40 7.54 1.46
C GLY A 27 12.83 7.68 0.95
N LEU A 28 13.38 6.65 0.28
CA LEU A 28 14.70 6.69 -0.33
C LEU A 28 14.80 7.77 -1.42
N LEU A 29 13.77 7.91 -2.27
CA LEU A 29 13.72 8.99 -3.27
C LEU A 29 13.67 10.38 -2.62
N LEU A 30 12.93 10.53 -1.52
CA LEU A 30 12.86 11.80 -0.79
C LEU A 30 14.19 12.15 -0.12
N ILE A 31 14.93 11.16 0.36
CA ILE A 31 16.28 11.35 0.93
C ILE A 31 17.29 11.65 -0.17
N GLU A 32 17.19 11.00 -1.33
CA GLU A 32 18.02 11.29 -2.50
C GLU A 32 17.88 12.76 -2.92
N GLU A 33 16.66 13.27 -3.01
CA GLU A 33 16.39 14.66 -3.41
C GLU A 33 16.75 15.68 -2.32
N PHE A 34 16.32 15.45 -1.07
CA PHE A 34 16.35 16.48 -0.03
C PHE A 34 17.41 16.27 1.05
N GLY A 35 18.21 15.19 0.94
CA GLY A 35 19.17 14.77 1.95
C GLY A 35 18.51 14.31 3.26
N LEU A 36 19.29 14.35 4.35
CA LEU A 36 18.76 14.07 5.68
C LEU A 36 17.71 15.11 6.08
N LEU A 37 16.54 14.61 6.47
CA LEU A 37 15.40 15.45 6.82
C LEU A 37 15.47 15.93 8.27
N GLN A 38 15.09 17.19 8.48
CA GLN A 38 14.92 17.76 9.83
C GLN A 38 13.52 17.49 10.37
N THR A 39 13.31 17.70 11.66
CA THR A 39 12.04 17.41 12.36
C THR A 39 10.80 17.94 11.65
N ALA A 40 10.79 19.18 11.17
CA ALA A 40 9.65 19.75 10.46
C ALA A 40 9.33 19.01 9.13
N SER A 41 10.38 18.54 8.44
CA SER A 41 10.24 17.75 7.21
C SER A 41 9.71 16.34 7.51
N ILE A 42 10.18 15.72 8.60
CA ILE A 42 9.70 14.42 9.08
C ILE A 42 8.22 14.52 9.47
N LEU A 43 7.85 15.58 10.20
CA LEU A 43 6.45 15.82 10.58
C LEU A 43 5.56 16.06 9.38
N ALA A 44 6.02 16.80 8.35
CA ALA A 44 5.25 17.01 7.13
C ALA A 44 4.95 15.67 6.41
N TYR A 45 5.94 14.81 6.26
CA TYR A 45 5.75 13.47 5.67
C TYR A 45 4.82 12.59 6.52
N ALA A 46 5.00 12.60 7.84
CA ALA A 46 4.19 11.81 8.77
C ALA A 46 2.72 12.27 8.80
N THR A 47 2.46 13.58 8.87
CA THR A 47 1.09 14.10 8.85
C THR A 47 0.42 13.89 7.50
N GLY A 48 1.17 13.99 6.41
CA GLY A 48 0.70 13.59 5.08
C GLY A 48 0.25 12.14 5.06
N THR A 49 1.09 11.24 5.54
CA THR A 49 0.78 9.80 5.66
C THR A 49 -0.50 9.53 6.45
N ILE A 50 -0.61 10.12 7.64
CA ILE A 50 -1.81 9.99 8.50
C ILE A 50 -3.04 10.53 7.78
N THR A 51 -2.91 11.66 7.07
CA THR A 51 -4.00 12.24 6.29
C THR A 51 -4.44 11.29 5.18
N GLY A 52 -3.52 10.68 4.44
CA GLY A 52 -3.83 9.69 3.41
C GLY A 52 -4.61 8.49 3.96
N PHE A 53 -4.19 7.95 5.10
CA PHE A 53 -4.94 6.90 5.80
C PHE A 53 -6.31 7.37 6.28
N GLY A 54 -6.40 8.58 6.83
CA GLY A 54 -7.67 9.15 7.29
C GLY A 54 -8.67 9.33 6.15
N LEU A 55 -8.21 9.77 4.98
CA LEU A 55 -9.04 9.89 3.78
C LEU A 55 -9.54 8.51 3.30
N LEU A 56 -8.67 7.50 3.29
CA LEU A 56 -9.06 6.13 2.95
C LEU A 56 -10.06 5.55 3.95
N ALA A 57 -9.83 5.74 5.25
CA ALA A 57 -10.75 5.28 6.28
C ALA A 57 -12.13 5.93 6.11
N LEU A 58 -12.18 7.25 5.90
CA LEU A 58 -13.43 7.94 5.65
C LEU A 58 -14.12 7.47 4.36
N ALA A 59 -13.35 7.20 3.30
CA ALA A 59 -13.90 6.68 2.04
C ALA A 59 -14.42 5.24 2.16
N ALA A 60 -13.75 4.40 2.96
CA ALA A 60 -14.11 2.99 3.12
C ALA A 60 -15.29 2.78 4.08
N PHE A 61 -15.38 3.58 5.15
CA PHE A 61 -16.37 3.42 6.23
C PHE A 61 -17.44 4.53 6.23
N GLY A 62 -17.26 5.61 5.47
CA GLY A 62 -18.25 6.70 5.37
C GLY A 62 -18.45 7.55 6.63
N SER A 63 -17.98 7.09 7.81
CA SER A 63 -18.06 7.81 9.09
C SER A 63 -16.82 7.54 9.96
N PRO A 64 -16.26 8.56 10.64
CA PRO A 64 -15.11 8.38 11.53
C PRO A 64 -15.43 7.72 12.88
N VAL A 65 -16.71 7.43 13.17
CA VAL A 65 -17.17 6.87 14.46
C VAL A 65 -17.83 5.50 14.27
N GLU A 66 -17.72 4.90 13.09
CA GLU A 66 -18.24 3.57 12.84
C GLU A 66 -17.43 2.49 13.58
N THR A 67 -18.11 1.51 14.16
CA THR A 67 -17.48 0.35 14.79
C THR A 67 -17.29 -0.76 13.77
N VAL A 68 -16.06 -1.24 13.59
CA VAL A 68 -15.71 -2.32 12.67
C VAL A 68 -15.44 -3.60 13.46
N ASP A 69 -16.06 -4.71 13.05
CA ASP A 69 -15.78 -6.04 13.58
C ASP A 69 -14.60 -6.67 12.81
N ALA A 70 -13.43 -6.73 13.44
CA ALA A 70 -12.18 -7.12 12.79
C ALA A 70 -11.92 -8.64 12.79
N ASP A 71 -12.81 -9.44 13.38
CA ASP A 71 -12.58 -10.87 13.62
C ASP A 71 -12.73 -11.77 12.38
N ALA A 72 -13.14 -11.22 11.24
CA ALA A 72 -13.18 -11.94 9.96
C ALA A 72 -11.75 -12.15 9.43
N SER A 73 -11.15 -13.32 9.70
CA SER A 73 -9.86 -13.73 9.13
C SER A 73 -9.93 -13.67 7.60
N PRO A 74 -9.22 -12.73 6.94
CA PRO A 74 -9.30 -12.57 5.51
C PRO A 74 -8.60 -13.75 4.81
N SER A 75 -9.31 -14.45 3.92
CA SER A 75 -8.71 -15.48 3.09
C SER A 75 -8.03 -14.83 1.87
N TYR A 76 -6.71 -14.70 1.89
CA TYR A 76 -5.97 -14.02 0.83
C TYR A 76 -5.52 -14.95 -0.31
N HIS A 77 -5.36 -14.36 -1.49
CA HIS A 77 -4.85 -15.03 -2.67
C HIS A 77 -3.33 -14.84 -2.85
N VAL A 78 -2.64 -15.88 -3.30
CA VAL A 78 -1.16 -15.87 -3.47
C VAL A 78 -0.68 -14.76 -4.41
N LEU A 79 -1.47 -14.40 -5.42
CA LEU A 79 -1.13 -13.33 -6.35
C LEU A 79 -1.19 -11.95 -5.69
N ALA A 80 -2.16 -11.73 -4.79
CA ALA A 80 -2.25 -10.52 -3.98
C ALA A 80 -1.12 -10.44 -2.94
N ALA A 81 -0.61 -11.57 -2.47
CA ALA A 81 0.51 -11.64 -1.52
C ALA A 81 1.85 -11.13 -2.07
N VAL A 82 1.99 -10.88 -3.38
CA VAL A 82 3.24 -10.31 -3.91
C VAL A 82 3.27 -8.79 -3.76
N HIS A 83 2.10 -8.14 -3.75
CA HIS A 83 1.93 -6.69 -3.68
C HIS A 83 2.79 -5.90 -4.69
N TYR A 84 2.92 -6.39 -5.92
CA TYR A 84 3.85 -5.80 -6.89
C TYR A 84 3.46 -4.37 -7.28
N LEU A 85 2.19 -4.14 -7.59
CA LEU A 85 1.66 -2.80 -7.90
C LEU A 85 1.57 -1.95 -6.63
N ALA A 86 1.07 -2.54 -5.54
CA ALA A 86 0.99 -1.86 -4.25
C ALA A 86 2.35 -1.37 -3.75
N ALA A 87 3.44 -2.11 -4.00
CA ALA A 87 4.79 -1.74 -3.61
C ALA A 87 5.43 -0.71 -4.57
N LEU A 88 5.29 -0.89 -5.89
CA LEU A 88 6.06 -0.09 -6.86
C LEU A 88 5.37 1.20 -7.31
N VAL A 89 4.03 1.21 -7.40
CA VAL A 89 3.31 2.41 -7.84
C VAL A 89 3.52 3.60 -6.90
N PRO A 90 3.48 3.45 -5.57
CA PRO A 90 3.79 4.55 -4.64
C PRO A 90 5.17 5.18 -4.87
N ILE A 91 6.17 4.36 -5.20
CA ILE A 91 7.54 4.82 -5.49
C ILE A 91 7.53 5.67 -6.77
N GLY A 92 6.88 5.17 -7.84
CA GLY A 92 6.74 5.92 -9.09
C GLY A 92 5.96 7.23 -8.91
N VAL A 93 4.87 7.22 -8.15
CA VAL A 93 4.10 8.44 -7.83
C VAL A 93 4.97 9.43 -7.05
N THR A 94 5.73 8.96 -6.06
CA THR A 94 6.66 9.82 -5.30
C THR A 94 7.70 10.47 -6.20
N HIS A 95 8.27 9.74 -7.17
CA HIS A 95 9.18 10.32 -8.17
C HIS A 95 8.55 11.50 -8.92
N TYR A 96 7.30 11.38 -9.37
CA TYR A 96 6.61 12.48 -10.06
C TYR A 96 6.27 13.66 -9.13
N VAL A 97 5.95 13.38 -7.86
CA VAL A 97 5.70 14.43 -6.85
C VAL A 97 6.98 15.20 -6.54
N VAL A 98 8.12 14.52 -6.48
CA VAL A 98 9.45 15.12 -6.32
C VAL A 98 9.80 16.02 -7.51
N ALA A 99 9.51 15.57 -8.74
CA ALA A 99 9.79 16.35 -9.96
C ALA A 99 8.93 17.62 -10.10
N ALA A 100 7.85 17.76 -9.33
CA ALA A 100 6.96 18.92 -9.39
C ALA A 100 7.50 20.10 -8.56
N PRO A 101 7.37 21.36 -9.04
CA PRO A 101 7.91 22.54 -8.35
C PRO A 101 7.01 23.01 -7.18
N LEU A 102 6.79 22.14 -6.19
CA LEU A 102 5.84 22.35 -5.08
C LEU A 102 6.50 22.88 -3.80
N GLY A 103 7.83 22.80 -3.71
CA GLY A 103 8.60 23.13 -2.52
C GLY A 103 8.65 21.99 -1.49
N LYS A 104 9.77 21.92 -0.75
CA LYS A 104 10.16 20.77 0.08
C LYS A 104 9.05 20.23 1.00
N HIS A 105 8.44 21.07 1.82
CA HIS A 105 7.46 20.62 2.81
C HIS A 105 6.16 20.11 2.17
N VAL A 106 5.73 20.73 1.07
CA VAL A 106 4.53 20.31 0.33
C VAL A 106 4.81 18.99 -0.40
N THR A 107 5.96 18.86 -1.05
CA THR A 107 6.41 17.60 -1.67
C THR A 107 6.42 16.46 -0.66
N LEU A 108 6.99 16.67 0.54
CA LEU A 108 7.03 15.66 1.59
C LEU A 108 5.64 15.28 2.09
N PHE A 109 4.78 16.26 2.37
CA PHE A 109 3.41 16.01 2.80
C PHE A 109 2.62 15.22 1.76
N LEU A 110 2.65 15.65 0.51
CA LEU A 110 1.94 14.98 -0.58
C LEU A 110 2.49 13.58 -0.84
N SER A 111 3.80 13.39 -0.77
CA SER A 111 4.41 12.07 -0.93
C SER A 111 3.93 11.12 0.15
N GLY A 112 3.96 11.52 1.43
CA GLY A 112 3.43 10.68 2.52
C GLY A 112 1.95 10.33 2.32
N ALA A 113 1.12 11.31 1.98
CA ALA A 113 -0.31 11.10 1.74
C ALA A 113 -0.56 10.16 0.56
N LEU A 114 0.11 10.38 -0.56
CA LEU A 114 -0.07 9.58 -1.78
C LEU A 114 0.50 8.18 -1.64
N VAL A 115 1.60 7.99 -0.90
CA VAL A 115 2.11 6.63 -0.63
C VAL A 115 1.07 5.82 0.14
N ALA A 116 0.47 6.39 1.20
CA ALA A 116 -0.60 5.72 1.94
C ALA A 116 -1.81 5.41 1.05
N VAL A 117 -2.26 6.38 0.25
CA VAL A 117 -3.41 6.20 -0.66
C VAL A 117 -3.13 5.15 -1.73
N CYS A 118 -2.04 5.32 -2.48
CA CYS A 118 -1.69 4.43 -3.57
C CYS A 118 -1.45 3.01 -3.09
N TYR A 119 -0.70 2.81 -2.00
CA TYR A 119 -0.45 1.46 -1.48
C TYR A 119 -1.76 0.70 -1.24
N ASN A 120 -2.68 1.28 -0.47
CA ASN A 120 -3.92 0.60 -0.09
C ASN A 120 -4.88 0.42 -1.29
N VAL A 121 -4.96 1.41 -2.18
CA VAL A 121 -5.80 1.31 -3.40
C VAL A 121 -5.29 0.20 -4.31
N PHE A 122 -3.98 0.13 -4.56
CA PHE A 122 -3.41 -0.91 -5.41
C PHE A 122 -3.41 -2.27 -4.74
N ALA A 123 -3.25 -2.34 -3.40
CA ALA A 123 -3.40 -3.60 -2.66
C ALA A 123 -4.84 -4.13 -2.77
N ALA A 124 -5.85 -3.27 -2.62
CA ALA A 124 -7.25 -3.63 -2.82
C ALA A 124 -7.54 -4.05 -4.27
N LEU A 125 -6.92 -3.39 -5.25
CA LEU A 125 -7.02 -3.76 -6.67
C LEU A 125 -6.44 -5.15 -6.93
N GLU A 126 -5.26 -5.45 -6.41
CA GLU A 126 -4.58 -6.77 -6.56
C GLU A 126 -5.42 -7.90 -5.95
N GLU A 127 -6.03 -7.66 -4.78
CA GLU A 127 -6.97 -8.60 -4.18
C GLU A 127 -8.22 -8.78 -5.07
N GLY A 128 -8.79 -7.69 -5.58
CA GLY A 128 -9.93 -7.73 -6.49
C GLY A 128 -9.66 -8.54 -7.76
N VAL A 129 -8.50 -8.33 -8.40
CA VAL A 129 -8.06 -9.11 -9.57
C VAL A 129 -7.90 -10.59 -9.21
N SER A 130 -7.31 -10.89 -8.05
CA SER A 130 -7.11 -12.26 -7.59
C SER A 130 -8.42 -13.01 -7.37
N VAL A 131 -9.42 -12.35 -6.77
CA VAL A 131 -10.77 -12.91 -6.59
C VAL A 131 -11.44 -13.17 -7.95
N LEU A 132 -11.30 -12.26 -8.91
CA LEU A 132 -11.86 -12.41 -10.26
C LEU A 132 -11.26 -13.60 -11.01
N LEU A 133 -9.94 -13.76 -10.98
CA LEU A 133 -9.24 -14.89 -11.62
C LEU A 133 -9.70 -16.22 -11.04
N ARG A 134 -9.81 -16.33 -9.71
CA ARG A 134 -10.32 -17.56 -9.06
C ARG A 134 -11.75 -17.89 -9.48
N ARG A 135 -12.61 -16.89 -9.62
CA ARG A 135 -14.00 -17.10 -10.09
C ARG A 135 -14.03 -17.61 -11.53
N ALA A 136 -13.13 -17.12 -12.38
CA ALA A 136 -13.00 -17.58 -13.76
C ALA A 136 -12.46 -19.03 -13.86
N GLU A 137 -11.49 -19.40 -13.02
CA GLU A 137 -10.96 -20.76 -12.94
C GLU A 137 -12.03 -21.76 -12.51
N LYS A 138 -12.80 -21.47 -11.45
CA LYS A 138 -13.89 -22.35 -10.99
C LYS A 138 -14.96 -22.57 -12.06
N ARG A 139 -15.39 -21.50 -12.74
CA ARG A 139 -16.37 -21.61 -13.84
C ARG A 139 -15.87 -22.47 -14.99
N SER A 140 -14.57 -22.43 -15.27
CA SER A 140 -13.97 -23.26 -16.33
C SER A 140 -13.87 -24.74 -15.91
N ALA A 141 -13.72 -25.02 -14.61
CA ALA A 141 -13.66 -26.37 -14.07
C ALA A 141 -15.05 -27.04 -13.91
N ASP A 142 -16.10 -26.28 -13.64
CA ASP A 142 -17.48 -26.79 -13.47
C ASP A 142 -18.24 -26.91 -14.82
N GLY A 143 -17.67 -26.39 -15.91
CA GLY A 143 -18.28 -26.30 -17.24
C GLY A 143 -17.71 -27.26 -18.30
N GLY A 144 -16.94 -28.29 -17.89
CA GLY A 144 -16.46 -29.38 -18.73
C GLY A 144 -16.95 -30.73 -18.23
#